data_AF-A1RU40-F1
#
_entry.id   AF-A1RU40-F1
#
_cell.length_a   1.000
_cell.length_b   1.000
_cell.length_c   1.000
_cell.angle_alpha   90.00
_cell.angle_beta   90.00
_cell.angle_gamma   90.00
#
_symmetry.space_group_name_H-M   'P 1'
#
loop_
_entity.id
_entity.type
_entity.pdbx_description
1 polymer ?
#
loop_
_entity_poly.entity_id
_entity_poly.type
_entity_poly.pdbx_seq_one_letter_code
_entity_poly.pdbx_strand_id
1 'polypeptide(L)'
;MKNKWISALIYYLHNKKAEKGNIVVVRTREICGTDRRCGWELRKLMMFLVSRGIATRHKQGVYVIEKGAIEKALYALSEQI
;
A
#
# COMPACT_ATOMS: atom_id res chain seq x y z
N MET A 1 0.91 1.01 19.22
CA MET A 1 2.31 0.85 18.77
C MET A 1 2.37 1.40 17.35
N LYS A 2 2.98 2.58 17.12
CA LYS A 2 3.06 3.17 15.77
C LYS A 2 3.71 2.16 14.82
N ASN A 3 2.89 1.54 13.96
CA ASN A 3 3.38 0.52 13.05
C ASN A 3 4.12 1.23 11.91
N LYS A 4 5.45 1.30 12.01
CA LYS A 4 6.33 1.97 11.03
C LYS A 4 6.06 1.55 9.58
N TRP A 5 5.52 0.34 9.37
CA TRP A 5 5.15 -0.18 8.06
C TRP A 5 3.89 0.49 7.49
N ILE A 6 2.93 0.84 8.34
CA ILE A 6 1.74 1.62 7.94
C ILE A 6 2.18 3.02 7.53
N SER A 7 3.01 3.68 8.35
CA SER A 7 3.52 5.03 8.03
C SER A 7 4.30 5.05 6.71
N ALA A 8 5.12 4.02 6.45
CA ALA A 8 5.84 3.88 5.18
C ALA A 8 4.90 3.71 3.98
N LEU A 9 3.84 2.90 4.12
CA LEU A 9 2.86 2.69 3.06
C LEU A 9 2.04 3.96 2.79
N ILE A 10 1.60 4.66 3.83
CA ILE A 10 0.89 5.94 3.73
C ILE A 10 1.76 6.96 3.00
N TYR A 11 3.01 7.12 3.43
CA TYR A 11 3.97 8.04 2.79
C TYR A 11 4.17 7.70 1.31
N TYR A 12 4.36 6.42 0.98
CA TYR A 12 4.48 5.96 -0.39
C TYR A 12 3.26 6.32 -1.24
N LEU A 13 2.05 6.06 -0.75
CA LEU A 13 0.80 6.36 -1.45
C LEU A 13 0.57 7.87 -1.64
N HIS A 14 0.93 8.70 -0.65
CA HIS A 14 0.88 10.15 -0.78
C HIS A 14 1.77 10.65 -1.92
N ASN A 15 3.00 10.15 -2.02
CA ASN A 15 3.91 10.53 -3.11
C ASN A 15 3.40 10.05 -4.47
N LYS A 16 2.83 8.85 -4.54
CA LYS A 16 2.25 8.30 -5.77
C LYS A 16 1.00 9.06 -6.25
N LYS A 17 0.34 9.85 -5.40
CA LYS A 17 -0.79 10.70 -5.80
C LYS A 17 -0.39 11.75 -6.84
N ALA A 18 0.85 12.24 -6.81
CA ALA A 18 1.35 13.24 -7.74
C ALA A 18 1.75 12.66 -9.12
N GLU A 19 1.89 11.33 -9.24
CA GLU A 19 2.29 10.69 -10.50
C GLU A 19 1.16 10.71 -11.53
N LYS A 20 1.50 10.87 -12.82
CA LYS A 20 0.53 10.84 -13.92
C LYS A 20 -0.06 9.43 -14.09
N GLY A 21 -1.33 9.35 -14.49
CA GLY A 21 -2.05 8.09 -14.75
C GLY A 21 -3.23 7.84 -13.81
N ASN A 22 -4.02 6.81 -14.11
CA ASN A 22 -5.23 6.44 -13.36
C ASN A 22 -5.00 5.31 -12.35
N ILE A 23 -3.79 4.76 -12.33
CA ILE A 23 -3.44 3.57 -11.55
C ILE A 23 -2.12 3.81 -10.83
N VAL A 24 -2.06 3.42 -9.57
CA VAL A 24 -0.84 3.34 -8.77
C VAL A 24 -0.45 1.88 -8.59
N VAL A 25 0.77 1.55 -9.00
CA VAL A 25 1.36 0.24 -8.78
C VAL A 25 2.20 0.30 -7.52
N VAL A 26 1.83 -0.49 -6.50
CA VAL A 26 2.58 -0.62 -5.26
C VAL A 26 3.45 -1.86 -5.36
N ARG A 27 4.77 -1.67 -5.35
CA ARG A 27 5.74 -2.76 -5.29
C ARG A 27 6.33 -2.85 -3.90
N THR A 28 6.14 -3.97 -3.21
CA THR A 28 6.68 -4.18 -1.86
C THR A 28 8.19 -3.97 -1.80
N ARG A 29 8.92 -4.32 -2.86
CA ARG A 29 10.37 -4.12 -2.96
C ARG A 29 10.79 -2.63 -3.00
N GLU A 30 9.94 -1.73 -3.49
CA GLU A 30 10.23 -0.29 -3.51
C GLU A 30 10.12 0.34 -2.12
N ILE A 31 9.35 -0.27 -1.21
CA ILE A 31 9.15 0.21 0.16
C ILE A 31 10.09 -0.52 1.13
N CYS A 32 10.21 -1.84 0.99
CA CYS A 32 10.90 -2.71 1.94
C CYS A 32 12.30 -3.15 1.50
N GLY A 33 12.69 -2.92 0.25
CA GLY A 33 13.95 -3.44 -0.28
C GLY A 33 14.07 -4.95 -0.12
N THR A 34 15.06 -5.40 0.64
CA THR A 34 15.33 -6.82 0.96
C THR A 34 14.88 -7.23 2.37
N ASP A 35 14.29 -6.32 3.16
CA ASP A 35 13.80 -6.62 4.51
C ASP A 35 12.57 -7.54 4.43
N ARG A 36 12.77 -8.81 4.81
CA ARG A 36 11.73 -9.84 4.82
C ARG A 36 10.62 -9.50 5.82
N ARG A 37 10.95 -8.96 6.99
CA ARG A 37 9.96 -8.61 8.03
C ARG A 37 9.08 -7.47 7.57
N CYS A 38 9.68 -6.44 6.96
CA CYS A 38 8.93 -5.38 6.29
C CYS A 38 7.97 -5.96 5.24
N GLY A 39 8.49 -6.84 4.37
CA GLY A 39 7.69 -7.44 3.30
C GLY A 39 6.47 -8.23 3.81
N TRP A 40 6.63 -8.97 4.90
CA TRP A 40 5.52 -9.71 5.53
C TRP A 40 4.47 -8.78 6.13
N GLU A 41 4.87 -7.73 6.86
CA GLU A 41 3.93 -6.79 7.45
C GLU A 41 3.23 -5.95 6.38
N LEU A 42 3.96 -5.49 5.36
CA LEU A 42 3.38 -4.77 4.23
C LEU A 42 2.39 -5.65 3.45
N ARG A 43 2.69 -6.95 3.30
CA ARG A 43 1.76 -7.90 2.68
C ARG A 43 0.44 -7.98 3.47
N LYS A 44 0.45 -7.97 4.80
CA LYS A 44 -0.78 -7.98 5.61
C LYS A 44 -1.63 -6.72 5.32
N LEU A 45 -1.00 -5.54 5.32
CA LEU A 45 -1.68 -4.27 5.02
C LEU A 45 -2.25 -4.23 3.61
N MET A 46 -1.48 -4.68 2.62
CA MET A 46 -1.95 -4.72 1.24
C MET A 46 -3.07 -5.73 1.05
N MET A 47 -2.99 -6.90 1.68
CA MET A 47 -4.08 -7.88 1.64
C MET A 47 -5.34 -7.39 2.34
N PHE A 48 -5.22 -6.57 3.40
CA PHE A 48 -6.36 -5.89 4.02
C PHE A 48 -7.04 -4.90 3.05
N LEU A 49 -6.27 -4.14 2.28
CA LEU A 49 -6.84 -3.28 1.22
C LEU A 49 -7.48 -4.11 0.10
N VAL A 50 -6.90 -5.25 -0.25
CA VAL A 50 -7.46 -6.19 -1.24
C VAL A 50 -8.79 -6.77 -0.75
N SER A 51 -8.88 -7.22 0.50
CA SER A 51 -10.13 -7.77 1.05
C SER A 51 -11.25 -6.73 1.15
N ARG A 52 -10.91 -5.43 1.19
CA ARG A 52 -11.88 -4.32 1.13
C ARG A 52 -12.20 -3.87 -0.30
N GLY A 53 -11.66 -4.52 -1.33
CA GLY A 53 -11.85 -4.15 -2.74
C GLY A 53 -11.20 -2.81 -3.12
N ILE A 54 -10.27 -2.28 -2.30
CA ILE A 54 -9.59 -1.00 -2.55
C ILE A 54 -8.36 -1.21 -3.43
N ALA A 55 -7.74 -2.38 -3.32
CA ALA A 55 -6.56 -2.78 -4.08
C ALA A 55 -6.80 -4.10 -4.79
N THR A 56 -6.05 -4.35 -5.87
CA THR A 56 -6.01 -5.64 -6.56
C THR A 56 -4.60 -6.20 -6.49
N ARG A 57 -4.46 -7.48 -6.13
CA ARG A 57 -3.16 -8.16 -6.19
C ARG A 57 -2.90 -8.64 -7.62
N HIS A 58 -1.94 -8.03 -8.30
CA HIS A 58 -1.56 -8.43 -9.66
C HIS A 58 -0.61 -9.64 -9.64
N LYS A 59 0.38 -9.63 -8.75
CA LYS A 59 1.27 -10.78 -8.49
C LYS A 59 1.85 -10.68 -7.07
N GLN A 60 2.68 -11.64 -6.67
CA GLN A 60 3.35 -11.56 -5.36
C GLN A 60 4.19 -10.29 -5.26
N GLY A 61 3.94 -9.51 -4.20
CA GLY A 61 4.65 -8.25 -3.94
C GLY A 61 4.30 -7.10 -4.88
N VAL A 62 3.29 -7.24 -5.74
CA VAL A 62 2.83 -6.19 -6.65
C VAL A 62 1.32 -6.06 -6.58
N TYR A 63 0.87 -4.86 -6.23
CA TYR A 63 -0.53 -4.52 -6.08
C TYR A 63 -0.85 -3.30 -6.91
N VAL A 64 -2.12 -3.17 -7.23
CA VAL A 64 -2.66 -2.14 -8.09
C VAL A 64 -3.77 -1.44 -7.32
N ILE A 65 -3.72 -0.12 -7.26
CA ILE A 65 -4.73 0.72 -6.65
C ILE A 65 -5.16 1.73 -7.70
N GLU A 66 -6.46 1.86 -7.94
CA GLU A 66 -6.96 2.93 -8.78
C GLU A 66 -6.73 4.28 -8.10
N LYS A 67 -6.37 5.30 -8.87
CA LYS A 67 -6.02 6.61 -8.30
C LYS A 67 -7.18 7.23 -7.52
N GLY A 68 -8.43 7.01 -7.97
CA GLY A 68 -9.64 7.41 -7.24
C GLY A 68 -9.85 6.67 -5.92
N ALA A 69 -9.22 5.51 -5.73
CA ALA A 69 -9.30 4.72 -4.50
C ALA A 69 -8.18 5.03 -3.49
N ILE A 70 -7.21 5.91 -3.82
CA ILE A 70 -6.09 6.25 -2.93
C ILE A 70 -6.57 6.87 -1.63
N GLU A 71 -7.51 7.81 -1.67
CA GLU A 71 -8.00 8.46 -0.44
C GLU A 71 -8.70 7.46 0.48
N LYS A 72 -9.48 6.55 -0.11
CA LYS A 72 -10.10 5.43 0.61
C LYS A 72 -9.04 4.48 1.20
N ALA A 73 -7.94 4.23 0.48
CA ALA A 73 -6.83 3.43 0.97
C ALA A 73 -6.12 4.10 2.17
N LEU A 74 -5.83 5.40 2.06
CA LEU A 74 -5.21 6.18 3.13
C LEU A 74 -6.09 6.20 4.38
N TYR A 75 -7.39 6.42 4.21
CA TYR A 75 -8.36 6.37 5.30
C TYR A 75 -8.37 4.99 5.99
N ALA A 76 -8.53 3.91 5.22
CA ALA A 76 -8.54 2.54 5.75
C ALA A 76 -7.23 2.15 6.47
N LEU A 77 -6.08 2.65 5.99
CA LEU A 77 -4.79 2.43 6.65
C LEU A 77 -4.63 3.26 7.93
N SER A 78 -5.23 4.44 8.00
CA SER A 78 -5.19 5.28 9.20
C SER A 78 -5.98 4.68 10.37
N GLU A 79 -7.05 3.92 10.08
CA GLU A 79 -7.80 3.15 11.10
C GLU A 79 -6.99 2.02 11.75
N GLN A 80 -5.81 1.69 11.20
CA GLN A 80 -4.94 0.62 11.69
C GLN A 80 -3.78 1.16 12.58
N ILE A 81 -3.77 2.46 12.89
CA ILE A 81 -2.70 3.16 13.65
C ILE A 81 -2.98 3.21 15.15
#